data_AF-A0A2K1DYI5-F1
#
_entry.id   AF-A0A2K1DYI5-F1
#
_cell.length_a   1.000
_cell.length_b   1.000
_cell.length_c   1.000
_cell.angle_alpha   90.00
_cell.angle_beta   90.00
_cell.angle_gamma   90.00
#
_symmetry.space_group_name_H-M   'P 1'
#
loop_
_entity.id
_entity.type
_entity.pdbx_description
1 polymer ?
#
loop_
_entity_poly.entity_id
_entity_poly.type
_entity_poly.pdbx_seq_one_letter_code
_entity_poly.pdbx_strand_id
1 'polypeptide(L)'
;MTDNAILPETENLSEDIKLYSIRAIGGATFLGGPLAGGFMISENFRAINKPVQGRNALLMAILVAIAVFSMVFFVPETILDKIPNVIIPSLYTVIGLGIVEWQMGDLLKNHKAANKPFYSGWRAAGIGLISLIITFAILLAGIFLLGNDAVYEEYDTQMEPYFENENNTLGFYDRLETASVNELLYELDSNAIPKWIENVAIIKKVNTLEDLPPELVKQNTVLLEYAELRVETFKLFRKAIEENTTYYDNELEQLHLKIENTINTLE
;
A
#
# COMPACT_ATOMS: atom_id res chain seq x y z
N MET A 1 -10.60 -14.91 -76.06
CA MET A 1 -10.41 -16.24 -75.46
C MET A 1 -9.08 -16.18 -74.71
N THR A 2 -8.97 -16.22 -73.40
CA THR A 2 -9.93 -16.23 -72.29
C THR A 2 -9.10 -15.75 -71.12
N ASP A 3 -9.53 -14.64 -70.53
CA ASP A 3 -9.01 -14.09 -69.29
C ASP A 3 -9.53 -15.00 -68.16
N ASN A 4 -8.62 -15.65 -67.43
CA ASN A 4 -8.95 -16.39 -66.21
C ASN A 4 -7.90 -16.02 -65.16
N ALA A 5 -8.08 -14.84 -64.60
CA ALA A 5 -7.51 -14.47 -63.31
C ALA A 5 -8.03 -15.46 -62.25
N ILE A 6 -7.15 -16.34 -61.79
CA ILE A 6 -7.38 -17.16 -60.60
C ILE A 6 -7.30 -16.21 -59.40
N LEU A 7 -8.46 -15.88 -58.84
CA LEU A 7 -8.56 -15.24 -57.53
C LEU A 7 -7.91 -16.15 -56.49
N PRO A 8 -7.09 -15.65 -55.55
CA PRO A 8 -6.56 -16.48 -54.49
C PRO A 8 -7.72 -16.93 -53.60
N GLU A 9 -7.87 -18.25 -53.49
CA GLU A 9 -8.82 -18.92 -52.62
C GLU A 9 -8.77 -18.32 -51.21
N THR A 10 -9.95 -17.95 -50.70
CA THR A 10 -10.16 -17.72 -49.28
C THR A 10 -9.76 -19.00 -48.53
N GLU A 11 -8.60 -18.94 -47.91
CA GLU A 11 -8.02 -19.98 -47.06
C GLU A 11 -9.10 -20.51 -46.11
N ASN A 12 -9.43 -21.79 -46.27
CA ASN A 12 -10.55 -22.47 -45.63
C ASN A 12 -10.25 -22.67 -44.13
N LEU A 13 -10.38 -21.60 -43.36
CA LEU A 13 -10.43 -21.58 -41.90
C LEU A 13 -11.50 -22.59 -41.46
N SER A 14 -11.09 -23.67 -40.78
CA SER A 14 -11.95 -24.81 -40.45
C SER A 14 -13.31 -24.40 -39.89
N GLU A 15 -14.37 -25.13 -40.25
CA GLU A 15 -15.77 -24.80 -39.92
C GLU A 15 -16.06 -24.63 -38.42
N ASP A 16 -15.17 -25.06 -37.51
CA ASP A 16 -15.39 -25.09 -36.05
C ASP A 16 -14.43 -24.20 -35.24
N ILE A 17 -13.88 -23.12 -35.84
CA ILE A 17 -13.04 -22.18 -35.08
C ILE A 17 -13.88 -21.45 -34.02
N LYS A 18 -13.44 -21.53 -32.76
CA LYS A 18 -14.05 -20.82 -31.62
C LYS A 18 -13.26 -19.57 -31.27
N LEU A 19 -13.95 -18.45 -31.14
CA LEU A 19 -13.40 -17.18 -30.74
C LEU A 19 -13.99 -16.73 -29.39
N TYR A 20 -13.29 -15.86 -28.69
CA TYR A 20 -13.84 -15.07 -27.59
C TYR A 20 -14.58 -13.86 -28.15
N SER A 21 -15.82 -13.66 -27.70
CA SER A 21 -16.62 -12.50 -28.10
C SER A 21 -16.11 -11.21 -27.44
N ILE A 22 -16.44 -10.05 -28.02
CA ILE A 22 -16.10 -8.75 -27.44
C ILE A 22 -16.61 -8.60 -26.00
N ARG A 23 -17.79 -9.14 -25.69
CA ARG A 23 -18.37 -9.11 -24.33
C ARG A 23 -17.58 -10.00 -23.35
N ALA A 24 -17.15 -11.17 -23.81
CA ALA A 24 -16.33 -12.07 -23.02
C ALA A 24 -14.96 -11.46 -22.71
N ILE A 25 -14.33 -10.85 -23.72
CA ILE A 25 -13.06 -10.14 -23.57
C ILE A 25 -13.21 -8.98 -22.59
N GLY A 26 -14.22 -8.12 -22.79
CA GLY A 26 -14.46 -6.98 -21.91
C GLY A 26 -14.74 -7.38 -20.46
N GLY A 27 -15.63 -8.35 -20.24
CA GLY A 27 -15.98 -8.80 -18.90
C GLY A 27 -14.79 -9.39 -18.13
N ALA A 28 -13.97 -10.20 -18.79
CA ALA A 28 -12.79 -10.76 -18.13
C ALA A 28 -11.61 -9.79 -18.05
N THR A 29 -11.52 -8.80 -18.95
CA THR A 29 -10.59 -7.66 -18.79
C THR A 29 -10.97 -6.85 -17.56
N PHE A 30 -12.24 -6.48 -17.42
CA PHE A 30 -12.72 -5.72 -16.27
C PHE A 30 -12.52 -6.44 -14.93
N LEU A 31 -12.70 -7.77 -14.92
CA LEU A 31 -12.51 -8.59 -13.72
C LEU A 31 -11.03 -8.87 -13.41
N GLY A 32 -10.25 -9.24 -14.42
CA GLY A 32 -8.90 -9.80 -14.27
C GLY A 32 -7.76 -8.89 -14.72
N GLY A 33 -8.08 -7.69 -15.15
CA GLY A 33 -7.13 -6.72 -15.70
C GLY A 33 -6.76 -6.93 -17.16
N PRO A 34 -5.87 -6.06 -17.70
CA PRO A 34 -5.42 -6.10 -19.09
C PRO A 34 -4.85 -7.45 -19.53
N LEU A 35 -4.20 -8.20 -18.63
CA LEU A 35 -3.63 -9.52 -18.90
C LEU A 35 -4.68 -10.53 -19.38
N ALA A 36 -5.85 -10.57 -18.73
CA ALA A 36 -6.95 -11.45 -19.13
C ALA A 36 -7.44 -11.10 -20.54
N GLY A 37 -7.64 -9.81 -20.82
CA GLY A 37 -8.03 -9.30 -22.12
C GLY A 37 -7.01 -9.65 -23.21
N GLY A 38 -5.74 -9.32 -22.98
CA GLY A 38 -4.64 -9.60 -23.89
C GLY A 38 -4.47 -11.08 -24.20
N PHE A 39 -4.65 -11.96 -23.21
CA PHE A 39 -4.64 -13.40 -23.42
C PHE A 39 -5.76 -13.85 -24.38
N MET A 40 -7.00 -13.43 -24.14
CA MET A 40 -8.13 -13.82 -25.01
C MET A 40 -8.02 -13.23 -26.42
N ILE A 41 -7.50 -12.01 -26.56
CA ILE A 41 -7.21 -11.39 -27.87
C ILE A 41 -6.12 -12.18 -28.60
N SER A 42 -5.06 -12.56 -27.88
CA SER A 42 -3.99 -13.41 -28.41
C SER A 42 -4.52 -14.74 -28.92
N GLU A 43 -5.40 -15.39 -28.17
CA GLU A 43 -6.03 -16.65 -28.56
C GLU A 43 -6.94 -16.47 -29.79
N ASN A 44 -7.68 -15.37 -29.90
CA ASN A 44 -8.45 -15.07 -31.11
C ASN A 44 -7.56 -14.91 -32.34
N PHE A 45 -6.42 -14.22 -32.22
CA PHE A 45 -5.47 -14.07 -33.33
C PHE A 45 -4.83 -15.40 -33.73
N ARG A 46 -4.47 -16.24 -32.76
CA ARG A 46 -3.95 -17.60 -33.03
C ARG A 46 -4.98 -18.47 -33.74
N ALA A 47 -6.25 -18.39 -33.34
CA ALA A 47 -7.34 -19.13 -33.93
C ALA A 47 -7.60 -18.81 -35.41
N ILE A 48 -7.14 -17.65 -35.89
CA ILE A 48 -7.22 -17.22 -37.31
C ILE A 48 -5.85 -17.23 -38.01
N ASN A 49 -4.91 -18.04 -37.54
CA ASN A 49 -3.55 -18.18 -38.10
C ASN A 49 -2.74 -16.87 -38.15
N LYS A 50 -2.97 -15.96 -37.18
CA LYS A 50 -2.20 -14.71 -36.99
C LYS A 50 -1.40 -14.71 -35.68
N PRO A 51 -0.51 -15.68 -35.44
CA PRO A 51 0.15 -15.86 -34.14
C PRO A 51 1.09 -14.71 -33.76
N VAL A 52 1.68 -14.00 -34.73
CA VAL A 52 2.54 -12.83 -34.46
C VAL A 52 1.73 -11.69 -33.86
N GLN A 53 0.57 -11.39 -34.44
CA GLN A 53 -0.38 -10.40 -33.93
C GLN A 53 -0.88 -10.80 -32.53
N GLY A 54 -1.15 -12.10 -32.32
CA GLY A 54 -1.55 -12.61 -31.01
C GLY A 54 -0.47 -12.40 -29.95
N ARG A 55 0.79 -12.74 -30.25
CA ARG A 55 1.91 -12.48 -29.34
C ARG A 55 2.08 -11.00 -29.03
N ASN A 56 1.96 -10.13 -30.04
CA ASN A 56 2.07 -8.69 -29.85
C ASN A 56 0.93 -8.14 -28.97
N ALA A 57 -0.30 -8.67 -29.11
CA ALA A 57 -1.42 -8.30 -28.25
C ALA A 57 -1.18 -8.68 -26.78
N LEU A 58 -0.65 -9.88 -26.52
CA LEU A 58 -0.32 -10.32 -25.16
C LEU A 58 0.82 -9.47 -24.55
N LEU A 59 1.88 -9.20 -25.31
CA LEU A 59 2.99 -8.34 -24.86
C LEU A 59 2.52 -6.92 -24.55
N MET A 60 1.67 -6.35 -25.41
CA MET A 60 1.08 -5.03 -25.17
C MET A 60 0.23 -5.02 -23.90
N ALA A 61 -0.56 -6.08 -23.66
CA ALA A 61 -1.35 -6.19 -22.44
C ALA A 61 -0.49 -6.31 -21.18
N ILE A 62 0.64 -7.03 -21.23
CA ILE A 62 1.62 -7.08 -20.14
C ILE A 62 2.20 -5.68 -19.88
N LEU A 63 2.61 -4.96 -20.93
CA LEU A 63 3.12 -3.60 -20.80
C LEU A 63 2.09 -2.63 -20.22
N VAL A 64 0.83 -2.72 -20.66
CA VAL A 64 -0.27 -1.90 -20.12
C VAL A 64 -0.54 -2.27 -18.66
N ALA A 65 -0.54 -3.55 -18.31
CA ALA A 65 -0.70 -3.98 -16.92
C ALA A 65 0.41 -3.39 -16.04
N ILE A 66 1.68 -3.53 -16.44
CA ILE A 66 2.82 -2.93 -15.73
C ILE A 66 2.64 -1.42 -15.61
N ALA A 67 2.31 -0.71 -16.70
CA ALA A 67 2.12 0.74 -16.67
C ALA A 67 1.00 1.17 -15.72
N VAL A 68 -0.15 0.47 -15.72
CA VAL A 68 -1.27 0.76 -14.82
C VAL A 68 -0.89 0.53 -13.36
N PHE A 69 -0.20 -0.58 -13.05
CA PHE A 69 0.22 -0.85 -11.67
C PHE A 69 1.35 0.07 -11.20
N SER A 70 2.34 0.34 -12.05
CA SER A 70 3.38 1.31 -11.75
C SER A 70 2.81 2.70 -11.51
N MET A 71 1.78 3.12 -12.25
CA MET A 71 1.11 4.40 -12.04
C MET A 71 0.59 4.56 -10.61
N VAL A 72 0.07 3.48 -9.99
CA VAL A 72 -0.41 3.53 -8.60
C VAL A 72 0.70 3.94 -7.64
N PHE A 73 1.93 3.46 -7.83
CA PHE A 73 3.07 3.82 -6.98
C PHE A 73 3.53 5.28 -7.14
N PHE A 74 3.23 5.92 -8.27
CA PHE A 74 3.62 7.32 -8.52
C PHE A 74 2.53 8.33 -8.12
N VAL A 75 1.31 7.89 -7.85
CA VAL A 75 0.20 8.77 -7.47
C VAL A 75 0.13 8.85 -5.94
N PRO A 76 0.20 10.06 -5.34
CA PRO A 76 0.02 10.23 -3.90
C PRO A 76 -1.30 9.65 -3.40
N GLU A 77 -1.30 9.05 -2.21
CA GLU A 77 -2.48 8.45 -1.58
C GLU A 77 -3.65 9.43 -1.48
N THR A 78 -3.37 10.69 -1.12
CA THR A 78 -4.37 11.77 -1.04
C THR A 78 -5.15 12.03 -2.35
N ILE A 79 -4.58 11.64 -3.50
CA ILE A 79 -5.23 11.71 -4.80
C ILE A 79 -5.93 10.38 -5.11
N LEU A 80 -5.28 9.24 -4.83
CA LEU A 80 -5.84 7.90 -5.07
C LEU A 80 -7.17 7.70 -4.33
N ASP A 81 -7.26 8.14 -3.07
CA ASP A 81 -8.47 8.00 -2.24
C ASP A 81 -9.70 8.70 -2.82
N LYS A 82 -9.50 9.69 -3.69
CA LYS A 82 -10.57 10.43 -4.36
C LYS A 82 -11.06 9.75 -5.64
N ILE A 83 -10.32 8.76 -6.14
CA ILE A 83 -10.65 8.07 -7.38
C ILE A 83 -11.52 6.86 -7.04
N PRO A 84 -12.78 6.79 -7.52
CA PRO A 84 -13.62 5.61 -7.28
C PRO A 84 -12.98 4.34 -7.86
N ASN A 85 -13.00 3.24 -7.11
CA ASN A 85 -12.34 1.97 -7.46
C ASN A 85 -12.72 1.40 -8.84
N VAL A 86 -13.85 1.80 -9.39
CA VAL A 86 -14.34 1.35 -10.71
C VAL A 86 -13.66 2.08 -11.87
N ILE A 87 -13.10 3.28 -11.67
CA ILE A 87 -12.61 4.14 -12.75
C ILE A 87 -11.42 3.52 -13.46
N ILE A 88 -10.41 3.04 -12.72
CA ILE A 88 -9.22 2.42 -13.31
C ILE A 88 -9.60 1.16 -14.12
N PRO A 89 -10.38 0.20 -13.55
CA PRO A 89 -10.91 -0.93 -14.29
C PRO A 89 -11.70 -0.59 -15.54
N SER A 90 -12.61 0.37 -15.44
CA SER A 90 -13.40 0.82 -16.57
C SER A 90 -12.54 1.44 -17.67
N LEU A 91 -11.54 2.25 -17.30
CA LEU A 91 -10.69 2.95 -18.25
C LEU A 91 -9.90 1.98 -19.12
N TYR A 92 -9.12 1.07 -18.51
CA TYR A 92 -8.34 0.11 -19.31
C TYR A 92 -9.25 -0.86 -20.08
N THR A 93 -10.45 -1.16 -19.56
CA THR A 93 -11.41 -2.02 -20.26
C THR A 93 -11.97 -1.35 -21.50
N VAL A 94 -12.40 -0.08 -21.40
CA VAL A 94 -12.92 0.67 -22.55
C VAL A 94 -11.84 0.84 -23.61
N ILE A 95 -10.61 1.15 -23.22
CA ILE A 95 -9.48 1.25 -24.14
C ILE A 95 -9.23 -0.11 -24.82
N GLY A 96 -9.16 -1.19 -24.05
CA GLY A 96 -8.96 -2.55 -24.57
C GLY A 96 -10.07 -2.96 -25.54
N LEU A 97 -11.33 -2.69 -25.22
CA LEU A 97 -12.47 -2.95 -26.09
C LEU A 97 -12.43 -2.13 -27.38
N GLY A 98 -12.01 -0.86 -27.31
CA GLY A 98 -11.80 -0.02 -28.49
C GLY A 98 -10.75 -0.61 -29.44
N ILE A 99 -9.64 -1.11 -28.90
CA ILE A 99 -8.59 -1.79 -29.69
C ILE A 99 -9.14 -3.07 -30.34
N VAL A 100 -9.91 -3.88 -29.60
CA VAL A 100 -10.51 -5.12 -30.13
C VAL A 100 -11.51 -4.82 -31.24
N GLU A 101 -12.37 -3.82 -31.06
CA GLU A 101 -13.34 -3.44 -32.09
C GLU A 101 -12.61 -2.93 -33.34
N TRP A 102 -11.56 -2.13 -33.18
CA TRP A 102 -10.74 -1.62 -34.29
C TRP A 102 -10.01 -2.73 -35.07
N GLN A 103 -9.48 -3.74 -34.39
CA GLN A 103 -8.68 -4.80 -35.02
C GLN A 103 -9.49 -6.01 -35.48
N MET A 104 -10.57 -6.34 -34.76
CA MET A 104 -11.29 -7.61 -34.90
C MET A 104 -12.81 -7.45 -34.99
N GLY A 105 -13.36 -6.23 -34.96
CA GLY A 105 -14.80 -5.98 -34.93
C GLY A 105 -15.55 -6.64 -36.08
N ASP A 106 -15.09 -6.42 -37.32
CA ASP A 106 -15.73 -7.00 -38.51
C ASP A 106 -15.64 -8.52 -38.54
N LEU A 107 -14.50 -9.07 -38.13
CA LEU A 107 -14.31 -10.52 -38.00
C LEU A 107 -15.31 -11.13 -37.01
N LEU A 108 -15.44 -10.54 -35.81
CA LEU A 108 -16.34 -11.05 -34.76
C LEU A 108 -17.82 -10.89 -35.16
N LYS A 109 -18.17 -9.80 -35.87
CA LYS A 109 -19.52 -9.59 -36.42
C LYS A 109 -19.86 -10.64 -37.48
N ASN A 110 -18.96 -10.88 -38.42
CA ASN A 110 -19.14 -11.89 -39.47
C ASN A 110 -19.20 -13.31 -38.88
N HIS A 111 -18.36 -13.62 -37.87
CA HIS A 111 -18.38 -14.89 -37.15
C HIS A 111 -19.75 -15.15 -36.49
N LYS A 112 -20.31 -14.11 -35.86
CA LYS A 112 -21.64 -14.17 -35.25
C LYS A 112 -22.76 -14.28 -36.29
N ALA A 113 -22.68 -13.53 -37.39
CA ALA A 113 -23.67 -13.58 -38.47
C ALA A 113 -23.71 -14.96 -39.17
N ALA A 114 -22.56 -15.61 -39.25
CA ALA A 114 -22.42 -16.98 -39.76
C ALA A 114 -22.84 -18.06 -38.74
N ASN A 115 -23.39 -17.70 -37.57
CA ASN A 115 -23.76 -18.62 -36.48
C ASN A 115 -22.62 -19.53 -36.01
N LYS A 116 -21.37 -19.09 -36.14
CA LYS A 116 -20.20 -19.84 -35.67
C LYS A 116 -20.07 -19.75 -34.14
N PRO A 117 -19.54 -20.80 -33.48
CA PRO A 117 -19.51 -20.86 -32.02
C PRO A 117 -18.50 -19.87 -31.41
N PHE A 118 -18.86 -19.34 -30.24
CA PHE A 118 -17.96 -18.59 -29.35
C PHE A 118 -17.65 -19.42 -28.10
N TYR A 119 -16.50 -19.14 -27.47
CA TYR A 119 -16.25 -19.62 -26.11
C TYR A 119 -17.30 -19.09 -25.13
N SER A 120 -17.61 -19.89 -24.11
CA SER A 120 -18.59 -19.52 -23.08
C SER A 120 -18.09 -18.37 -22.21
N GLY A 121 -19.02 -17.57 -21.70
CA GLY A 121 -18.71 -16.50 -20.74
C GLY A 121 -18.06 -17.01 -19.45
N TRP A 122 -18.43 -18.23 -19.00
CA TRP A 122 -17.81 -18.88 -17.83
C TRP A 122 -16.32 -19.16 -18.00
N ARG A 123 -15.91 -19.58 -19.21
CA ARG A 123 -14.49 -19.76 -19.52
C ARG A 123 -13.75 -18.42 -19.43
N ALA A 124 -14.33 -17.36 -19.98
CA ALA A 124 -13.76 -16.02 -19.90
C ALA A 124 -13.67 -15.54 -18.45
N ALA A 125 -14.73 -15.68 -17.66
CA ALA A 125 -14.72 -15.35 -16.23
C ALA A 125 -13.64 -16.11 -15.45
N GLY A 126 -13.46 -17.40 -15.73
CA GLY A 126 -12.37 -18.21 -15.15
C GLY A 126 -10.97 -17.68 -15.50
N ILE A 127 -10.76 -17.28 -16.76
CA ILE A 127 -9.51 -16.64 -17.20
C ILE A 127 -9.30 -15.30 -16.47
N GLY A 128 -10.37 -14.50 -16.33
CA GLY A 128 -10.34 -13.25 -15.56
C GLY A 128 -9.93 -13.50 -14.10
N LEU A 129 -10.51 -14.49 -13.44
CA LEU A 129 -10.17 -14.85 -12.06
C LEU A 129 -8.72 -15.33 -11.93
N ILE A 130 -8.23 -16.17 -12.84
CA ILE A 130 -6.83 -16.62 -12.83
C ILE A 130 -5.88 -15.43 -12.99
N SER A 131 -6.17 -14.54 -13.93
CA SER A 131 -5.40 -13.32 -14.16
C SER A 131 -5.39 -12.41 -12.93
N LEU A 132 -6.53 -12.27 -12.25
CA LEU A 132 -6.63 -11.54 -10.99
C LEU A 132 -5.73 -12.15 -9.91
N ILE A 133 -5.77 -13.48 -9.73
CA ILE A 133 -4.93 -14.18 -8.74
C ILE A 133 -3.44 -13.98 -9.04
N ILE A 134 -3.02 -14.12 -10.31
CA ILE A 134 -1.63 -13.90 -10.72
C ILE A 134 -1.20 -12.47 -10.41
N THR A 135 -2.04 -11.51 -10.77
CA THR A 135 -1.78 -10.08 -10.52
C THR A 135 -1.64 -9.80 -9.03
N PHE A 136 -2.57 -10.32 -8.22
CA PHE A 136 -2.54 -10.16 -6.77
C PHE A 136 -1.29 -10.79 -6.15
N ALA A 137 -0.91 -11.99 -6.60
CA ALA A 137 0.31 -12.65 -6.14
C ALA A 137 1.58 -11.85 -6.46
N ILE A 138 1.66 -11.23 -7.65
CA ILE A 138 2.78 -10.36 -8.04
C ILE A 138 2.85 -9.12 -7.15
N LEU A 139 1.71 -8.48 -6.87
CA LEU A 139 1.65 -7.31 -6.00
C LEU A 139 2.08 -7.65 -4.57
N LEU A 140 1.57 -8.75 -4.01
CA LEU A 140 1.99 -9.21 -2.68
C LEU A 140 3.47 -9.55 -2.61
N ALA A 141 4.00 -10.25 -3.63
CA ALA A 141 5.44 -10.54 -3.70
C ALA A 141 6.26 -9.25 -3.80
N GLY A 142 5.79 -8.24 -4.54
CA GLY A 142 6.41 -6.93 -4.60
C GLY A 142 6.46 -6.25 -3.24
N ILE A 143 5.35 -6.23 -2.49
CA ILE A 143 5.30 -5.65 -1.14
C ILE A 143 6.28 -6.38 -0.21
N PHE A 144 6.30 -7.72 -0.23
CA PHE A 144 7.17 -8.48 0.66
C PHE A 144 8.66 -8.38 0.31
N LEU A 145 9.00 -8.29 -0.98
CA LEU A 145 10.40 -8.19 -1.44
C LEU A 145 10.96 -6.77 -1.38
N LEU A 146 10.09 -5.75 -1.45
CA LEU A 146 10.46 -4.34 -1.44
C LEU A 146 10.17 -3.66 -0.10
N GLY A 147 9.38 -4.28 0.77
CA GLY A 147 9.12 -3.79 2.13
C GLY A 147 10.41 -3.77 2.93
N ASN A 148 10.72 -2.63 3.54
CA ASN A 148 11.92 -2.46 4.35
C ASN A 148 11.64 -2.94 5.79
N ASP A 149 11.40 -4.24 5.98
CA ASP A 149 11.16 -4.80 7.32
C ASP A 149 12.35 -4.51 8.27
N ALA A 150 13.55 -4.34 7.72
CA ALA A 150 14.76 -4.04 8.48
C ALA A 150 14.68 -2.69 9.21
N VAL A 151 14.08 -1.64 8.61
CA VAL A 151 13.95 -0.34 9.30
C VAL A 151 12.99 -0.42 10.48
N TYR A 152 11.92 -1.20 10.36
CA TYR A 152 10.98 -1.44 11.46
C TYR A 152 11.63 -2.24 12.59
N GLU A 153 12.36 -3.31 12.26
CA GLU A 153 13.09 -4.10 13.26
C GLU A 153 14.16 -3.28 13.99
N GLU A 154 14.91 -2.46 13.24
CA GLU A 154 15.91 -1.57 13.82
C GLU A 154 15.26 -0.49 14.69
N TYR A 155 14.15 0.11 14.24
CA TYR A 155 13.40 1.08 15.00
C TYR A 155 12.87 0.50 16.32
N ASP A 156 12.20 -0.65 16.27
CA ASP A 156 11.62 -1.31 17.45
C ASP A 156 12.71 -1.66 18.48
N THR A 157 13.84 -2.21 18.00
CA THR A 157 14.99 -2.54 18.86
C THR A 157 15.56 -1.29 19.55
N GLN A 158 15.68 -0.17 18.83
CA GLN A 158 16.20 1.06 19.40
C GLN A 158 15.21 1.79 20.31
N MET A 159 13.90 1.56 20.13
CA MET A 159 12.83 2.11 20.95
C MET A 159 12.55 1.30 22.22
N GLU A 160 12.98 0.04 22.32
CA GLU A 160 12.78 -0.79 23.51
C GLU A 160 13.20 -0.10 24.83
N PRO A 161 14.39 0.53 24.94
CA PRO A 161 14.79 1.20 26.18
C PRO A 161 13.94 2.43 26.50
N TYR A 162 13.31 3.07 25.50
CA TYR A 162 12.40 4.20 25.72
C TYR A 162 11.23 3.79 26.60
N PHE A 163 10.57 2.69 26.23
CA PHE A 163 9.39 2.18 26.94
C PHE A 163 9.77 1.55 28.29
N GLU A 164 10.94 0.91 28.37
CA GLU A 164 11.45 0.40 29.64
C GLU A 164 11.71 1.55 30.63
N ASN A 165 12.31 2.64 30.16
CA ASN A 165 12.56 3.84 30.94
C ASN A 165 11.27 4.50 31.43
N GLU A 166 10.26 4.60 30.57
CA GLU A 166 8.95 5.11 30.97
C GLU A 166 8.34 4.25 32.10
N ASN A 167 8.21 2.94 31.87
CA ASN A 167 7.61 2.04 32.86
C ASN A 167 8.36 2.05 34.20
N ASN A 168 9.69 2.14 34.15
CA ASN A 168 10.54 2.17 35.33
C ASN A 168 10.51 3.48 36.12
N THR A 169 9.99 4.58 35.55
CA THR A 169 10.05 5.91 36.17
C THR A 169 8.69 6.44 36.60
N LEU A 170 7.60 5.98 35.99
CA LEU A 170 6.25 6.41 36.38
C LEU A 170 5.83 5.89 37.76
N GLY A 171 6.45 4.83 38.28
CA GLY A 171 6.25 4.37 39.67
C GLY A 171 6.66 5.40 40.74
N PHE A 172 7.36 6.48 40.36
CA PHE A 172 7.63 7.62 41.23
C PHE A 172 6.36 8.22 41.84
N TYR A 173 5.28 8.33 41.06
CA TYR A 173 4.03 8.96 41.51
C TYR A 173 3.39 8.22 42.69
N ASP A 174 3.45 6.89 42.69
CA ASP A 174 2.91 6.05 43.77
C ASP A 174 3.65 6.23 45.10
N ARG A 175 4.86 6.78 45.06
CA ARG A 175 5.74 6.93 46.22
C ARG A 175 5.73 8.33 46.83
N LEU A 176 5.07 9.30 46.21
CA LEU A 176 5.05 10.70 46.65
C LEU A 176 4.57 10.86 48.10
N GLU A 177 3.60 10.06 48.53
CA GLU A 177 3.02 10.15 49.88
C GLU A 177 3.76 9.29 50.93
N THR A 178 4.55 8.31 50.50
CA THR A 178 5.07 7.25 51.39
C THR A 178 6.59 7.28 51.56
N ALA A 179 7.33 7.78 50.57
CA ALA A 179 8.78 7.85 50.62
C ALA A 179 9.29 9.10 51.35
N SER A 180 10.49 9.01 51.92
CA SER A 180 11.16 10.17 52.50
C SER A 180 11.65 11.14 51.41
N VAL A 181 11.82 12.40 51.78
CA VAL A 181 12.36 13.47 50.90
C VAL A 181 13.68 13.05 50.25
N ASN A 182 14.60 12.44 51.02
CA ASN A 182 15.90 12.01 50.49
C ASN A 182 15.77 10.86 49.47
N GLU A 183 14.84 9.94 49.69
CA GLU A 183 14.59 8.83 48.74
C GLU A 183 13.97 9.36 47.44
N LEU A 184 13.03 10.32 47.53
CA LEU A 184 12.43 10.96 46.36
C LEU A 184 13.47 11.74 45.56
N LEU A 185 14.30 12.55 46.22
CA LEU A 185 15.38 13.29 45.56
C LEU A 185 16.40 12.36 44.91
N TYR A 186 16.79 11.27 45.60
CA TYR A 186 17.70 10.28 45.04
C TYR A 186 17.14 9.60 43.78
N GLU A 187 15.86 9.24 43.79
CA GLU A 187 15.19 8.63 42.64
C GLU A 187 15.08 9.60 41.46
N LEU A 188 14.76 10.86 41.72
CA LEU A 188 14.71 11.89 40.68
C LEU A 188 16.07 12.10 40.03
N ASP A 189 17.13 12.21 40.85
CA ASP A 189 18.49 12.51 40.38
C ASP A 189 19.18 11.30 39.73
N SER A 190 18.96 10.10 40.26
CA SER A 190 19.68 8.89 39.83
C SER A 190 18.93 8.03 38.83
N ASN A 191 17.61 8.21 38.70
CA ASN A 191 16.76 7.34 37.89
C ASN A 191 15.83 8.14 36.95
N ALA A 192 14.86 8.90 37.49
CA ALA A 192 13.80 9.48 36.66
C ALA A 192 14.31 10.51 35.65
N ILE A 193 14.98 11.58 36.10
CA ILE A 193 15.43 12.65 35.20
C ILE A 193 16.44 12.12 34.16
N PRO A 194 17.47 11.34 34.52
CA PRO A 194 18.42 10.79 33.54
C PRO A 194 17.75 9.93 32.46
N LYS A 195 16.82 9.05 32.85
CA LYS A 195 16.11 8.17 31.91
C LYS A 195 15.22 8.91 30.93
N TRP A 196 14.52 9.97 31.37
CA TRP A 196 13.74 10.80 30.44
C TRP A 196 14.63 11.63 29.50
N ILE A 197 15.81 12.07 29.95
CA ILE A 197 16.80 12.70 29.07
C ILE A 197 17.33 11.68 28.04
N GLU A 198 17.57 10.44 28.45
CA GLU A 198 17.93 9.34 27.56
C GLU A 198 16.83 9.10 26.51
N ASN A 199 15.56 9.06 26.92
CA ASN A 199 14.42 8.89 26.00
C ASN A 199 14.37 9.99 24.93
N VAL A 200 14.63 11.25 25.29
CA VAL A 200 14.78 12.35 24.33
C VAL A 200 15.91 12.08 23.33
N ALA A 201 17.04 11.54 23.79
CA ALA A 201 18.17 11.18 22.92
C ALA A 201 17.86 9.98 22.01
N ILE A 202 17.14 8.98 22.51
CA ILE A 202 16.67 7.82 21.73
C ILE A 202 15.81 8.29 20.56
N ILE A 203 14.78 9.12 20.81
CA ILE A 203 13.90 9.64 19.75
C ILE A 203 14.70 10.42 18.69
N LYS A 204 15.63 11.28 19.14
CA LYS A 204 16.50 12.04 18.23
C LYS A 204 17.38 11.13 17.37
N LYS A 205 17.85 10.01 17.92
CA LYS A 205 18.66 9.02 17.20
C LYS A 205 17.81 8.23 16.19
N VAL A 206 16.66 7.69 16.59
CA VAL A 206 15.81 6.90 15.68
C VAL A 206 15.25 7.73 14.54
N ASN A 207 15.03 9.03 14.74
CA ASN A 207 14.68 9.98 13.67
C ASN A 207 15.78 10.18 12.60
N THR A 208 16.98 9.62 12.80
CA THR A 208 18.06 9.64 11.80
C THR A 208 18.17 8.36 10.98
N LEU A 209 17.30 7.36 11.24
CA LEU A 209 17.25 6.13 10.45
C LEU A 209 16.88 6.42 9.00
N GLU A 210 17.60 5.76 8.08
CA GLU A 210 17.32 5.84 6.64
C GLU A 210 15.99 5.14 6.32
N ASP A 211 15.22 5.70 5.39
CA ASP A 211 13.91 5.18 4.98
C ASP A 211 12.88 5.02 6.12
N LEU A 212 13.00 5.84 7.20
CA LEU A 212 12.02 5.82 8.29
C LEU A 212 10.61 6.22 7.76
N PRO A 213 9.60 5.35 7.94
CA PRO A 213 8.23 5.62 7.51
C PRO A 213 7.68 6.96 8.05
N PRO A 214 6.95 7.74 7.24
CA PRO A 214 6.34 9.01 7.67
C PRO A 214 5.44 8.89 8.90
N GLU A 215 4.78 7.74 9.07
CA GLU A 215 3.93 7.43 10.22
C GLU A 215 4.74 7.38 11.51
N LEU A 216 5.93 6.75 11.47
CA LEU A 216 6.86 6.70 12.62
C LEU A 216 7.47 8.08 12.89
N VAL A 217 7.78 8.87 11.87
CA VAL A 217 8.26 10.26 12.05
C VAL A 217 7.21 11.11 12.79
N LYS A 218 5.93 10.97 12.41
CA LYS A 218 4.81 11.65 13.07
C LYS A 218 4.67 11.20 14.52
N GLN A 219 4.72 9.89 14.77
CA GLN A 219 4.68 9.33 16.12
C GLN A 219 5.85 9.84 16.99
N ASN A 220 7.07 9.83 16.46
CA ASN A 220 8.27 10.31 17.14
C ASN A 220 8.18 11.78 17.53
N THR A 221 7.51 12.61 16.74
CA THR A 221 7.28 14.01 17.09
C THR A 221 6.50 14.13 18.40
N VAL A 222 5.46 13.32 18.56
CA VAL A 222 4.62 13.31 19.78
C VAL A 222 5.38 12.68 20.96
N LEU A 223 6.08 11.57 20.74
CA LEU A 223 6.89 10.91 21.79
C LEU A 223 8.06 11.78 22.27
N LEU A 224 8.63 12.61 21.39
CA LEU A 224 9.67 13.57 21.76
C LEU A 224 9.09 14.66 22.67
N GLU A 225 7.98 15.28 22.28
CA GLU A 225 7.31 16.31 23.08
C GLU A 225 6.90 15.76 24.45
N TYR A 226 6.33 14.56 24.46
CA TYR A 226 5.97 13.86 25.68
C TYR A 226 7.19 13.65 26.60
N ALA A 227 8.31 13.16 26.08
CA ALA A 227 9.52 12.95 26.87
C ALA A 227 10.12 14.26 27.39
N GLU A 228 10.10 15.34 26.59
CA GLU A 228 10.57 16.67 27.02
C GLU A 228 9.70 17.24 28.15
N LEU A 229 8.37 17.12 28.05
CA LEU A 229 7.45 17.51 29.11
C LEU A 229 7.67 16.70 30.40
N ARG A 230 7.98 15.40 30.29
CA ARG A 230 8.33 14.56 31.44
C ARG A 230 9.64 15.01 32.09
N VAL A 231 10.68 15.33 31.32
CA VAL A 231 11.92 15.91 31.86
C VAL A 231 11.64 17.19 32.65
N GLU A 232 10.83 18.09 32.09
CA GLU A 232 10.45 19.36 32.75
C GLU A 232 9.69 19.10 34.06
N THR A 233 8.71 18.20 34.02
CA THR A 233 7.89 17.80 35.17
C THR A 233 8.74 17.24 36.30
N PHE A 234 9.63 16.28 36.03
CA PHE A 234 10.48 15.68 37.06
C PHE A 234 11.52 16.66 37.62
N LYS A 235 12.05 17.58 36.82
CA LYS A 235 12.91 18.67 37.31
C LYS A 235 12.14 19.62 38.23
N LEU A 236 10.88 19.91 37.93
CA LEU A 236 10.05 20.77 38.75
C LEU A 236 9.66 20.10 40.07
N PHE A 237 9.34 18.80 40.05
CA PHE A 237 9.18 18.00 41.27
C PHE A 237 10.41 18.02 42.15
N ARG A 238 11.59 17.79 41.57
CA ARG A 238 12.87 17.85 42.29
C ARG A 238 13.04 19.19 43.00
N LYS A 239 12.78 20.29 42.30
CA LYS A 239 12.88 21.65 42.84
C LYS A 239 11.86 21.91 43.96
N ALA A 240 10.61 21.51 43.77
CA ALA A 240 9.55 21.67 44.77
C ALA A 240 9.85 20.90 46.07
N ILE A 241 10.37 19.68 45.95
CA ILE A 241 10.76 18.83 47.08
C ILE A 241 12.00 19.40 47.80
N GLU A 242 13.01 19.85 47.05
CA GLU A 242 14.22 20.46 47.61
C GLU A 242 13.92 21.76 48.39
N GLU A 243 13.02 22.60 47.84
CA GLU A 243 12.60 23.86 48.46
C GLU A 243 11.50 23.67 49.53
N ASN A 244 10.94 22.45 49.64
CA ASN A 244 9.81 22.11 50.51
C ASN A 244 8.65 23.12 50.40
N THR A 245 8.18 23.35 49.17
CA THR A 245 7.20 24.40 48.82
C THR A 245 6.12 23.89 47.88
N THR A 246 4.92 24.46 48.00
CA THR A 246 3.78 24.23 47.10
C THR A 246 3.66 25.30 46.00
N TYR A 247 4.64 26.19 45.91
CA TYR A 247 4.64 27.29 44.92
C TYR A 247 4.51 26.80 43.48
N TYR A 248 5.00 25.59 43.18
CA TYR A 248 5.03 25.00 41.84
C TYR A 248 3.81 24.13 41.51
N ASP A 249 2.87 23.92 42.43
CA ASP A 249 1.75 22.97 42.25
C ASP A 249 0.92 23.29 41.00
N ASN A 250 0.61 24.58 40.78
CA ASN A 250 -0.13 24.99 39.59
C ASN A 250 0.66 24.76 38.29
N GLU A 251 1.98 24.94 38.31
CA GLU A 251 2.83 24.71 37.14
C GLU A 251 2.95 23.21 36.83
N LEU A 252 3.06 22.36 37.85
CA LEU A 252 3.00 20.90 37.72
C LEU A 252 1.67 20.44 37.11
N GLU A 253 0.54 20.96 37.59
CA GLU A 253 -0.78 20.66 37.03
C GLU A 253 -0.88 21.03 35.54
N GLN A 254 -0.36 22.21 35.15
CA GLN A 254 -0.33 22.61 33.75
C GLN A 254 0.56 21.69 32.90
N LEU A 255 1.69 21.21 33.43
CA LEU A 255 2.55 20.26 32.73
C LEU A 255 1.87 18.89 32.57
N HIS A 256 1.14 18.41 33.59
CA HIS A 256 0.37 17.18 33.49
C HIS A 256 -0.76 17.27 32.46
N LEU A 257 -1.49 18.38 32.42
CA LEU A 257 -2.50 18.61 31.38
C LEU A 257 -1.89 18.64 29.98
N LYS A 258 -0.71 19.24 29.80
CA LYS A 258 -0.01 19.20 28.51
C LYS A 258 0.36 17.76 28.14
N ILE A 259 0.93 17.00 29.08
CA ILE A 259 1.27 15.58 28.86
C ILE A 259 0.04 14.78 28.43
N GLU A 260 -1.08 14.92 29.13
CA GLU A 260 -2.33 14.21 28.79
C GLU A 260 -2.80 14.58 27.38
N ASN A 261 -2.83 15.88 27.05
CA ASN A 261 -3.20 16.33 25.72
C ASN A 261 -2.27 15.80 24.63
N THR A 262 -0.95 15.76 24.87
CA THR A 262 0.03 15.23 23.93
C THR A 262 -0.19 13.74 23.70
N ILE A 263 -0.35 12.92 24.75
CA ILE A 263 -0.58 11.48 24.62
C ILE A 263 -1.91 11.19 23.89
N ASN A 264 -2.97 11.95 24.17
CA ASN A 264 -4.27 11.78 23.51
C ASN A 264 -4.22 12.03 21.99
N THR A 265 -3.13 12.58 21.44
CA THR A 265 -2.94 12.69 19.98
C THR A 265 -2.46 11.39 19.32
N LEU A 266 -2.04 10.40 20.12
CA LEU A 266 -1.64 9.06 19.67
C LEU A 266 -2.82 8.07 19.59
N GLU A 267 -3.96 8.39 20.23
CA GLU A 267 -5.20 7.61 20.20
C GLU A 267 -6.06 7.92 18.97
#